data_AF-A0A5P0YW13-F1
#
_entry.id   AF-A0A5P0YW13-F1
#
_cell.length_a   1.000
_cell.length_b   1.000
_cell.length_c   1.000
_cell.angle_alpha   90.00
_cell.angle_beta   90.00
_cell.angle_gamma   90.00
#
_symmetry.space_group_name_H-M   'P 1'
#
loop_
_entity.id
_entity.type
_entity.pdbx_description
1 polymer ?
#
loop_
_entity_poly.entity_id
_entity_poly.type
_entity_poly.pdbx_seq_one_letter_code
_entity_poly.pdbx_strand_id
1 'polypeptide(L)'
;MITRTSPVWLPPPELLPDARSALRDEAERSPSGDGPGIPSRPGTASRLGGAEPLPNPREAVYDAHFNVARTSHEPARTLLRALLRTTAEVSVWASAETRAALHTALAVCGQSAPAPAGTSRATPPARWSTGHRLFFALTAATVVALRDATARPVGRHPGPAATRDAALLLRASTAAMEATASFAPHAYRTKVRPLMEPPEEREGFSGLWSADHRALVRQLGVWGRAHAGACPGGCLAERALRAALADVHAAHHGICARFVGRGPSLLGGDADALHTLSRLASSRSRLLRPDAPPSPPRR
;
A
#
# COMPACT_ATOMS: atom_id res chain seq x y z
N MET A 1 16.46 -19.10 16.87
CA MET A 1 15.69 -18.31 17.86
C MET A 1 15.32 -16.99 17.20
N ILE A 2 14.12 -16.90 16.59
CA ILE A 2 13.65 -15.68 15.92
C ILE A 2 13.11 -14.76 17.01
N THR A 3 13.72 -13.60 17.21
CA THR A 3 13.13 -12.54 18.00
C THR A 3 11.82 -12.13 17.32
N ARG A 4 10.67 -12.47 17.94
CA ARG A 4 9.36 -12.07 17.43
C ARG A 4 9.30 -10.55 17.42
N THR A 5 9.46 -9.95 16.24
CA THR A 5 9.21 -8.53 16.04
C THR A 5 7.73 -8.28 16.27
N SER A 6 7.39 -7.23 17.02
CA SER A 6 6.00 -6.86 17.27
C SER A 6 5.27 -6.62 15.93
N PRO A 7 3.99 -7.03 15.80
CA PRO A 7 3.23 -6.85 14.57
C PRO A 7 3.12 -5.36 14.21
N VAL A 8 2.89 -5.08 12.93
CA VAL A 8 2.42 -3.76 12.50
C VAL A 8 0.90 -3.75 12.64
N TRP A 9 0.39 -2.76 13.38
CA TRP A 9 -1.03 -2.57 13.58
C TRP A 9 -1.61 -1.72 12.45
N LEU A 10 -2.69 -2.18 11.84
CA LEU A 10 -3.45 -1.43 10.83
C LEU A 10 -4.94 -1.42 11.19
N PRO A 11 -5.69 -0.37 10.85
CA PRO A 11 -7.15 -0.46 10.91
C PRO A 11 -7.68 -1.45 9.86
N PRO A 12 -8.82 -2.12 10.11
CA PRO A 12 -9.60 -2.73 9.05
C PRO A 12 -9.95 -1.68 7.98
N PRO A 13 -9.91 -2.01 6.68
CA PRO A 13 -10.21 -1.05 5.61
C PRO A 13 -11.58 -0.37 5.73
N GLU A 14 -12.54 -1.05 6.34
CA GLU A 14 -13.90 -0.58 6.61
C GLU A 14 -13.93 0.56 7.64
N LEU A 15 -12.95 0.61 8.55
CA LEU A 15 -12.83 1.60 9.62
C LEU A 15 -11.83 2.73 9.30
N LEU A 16 -11.26 2.74 8.08
CA LEU A 16 -10.40 3.84 7.64
C LEU A 16 -11.17 5.18 7.69
N PRO A 17 -10.50 6.31 7.99
CA PRO A 17 -11.14 7.62 7.92
C PRO A 17 -11.68 7.93 6.52
N ASP A 18 -12.77 8.71 6.46
CA ASP A 18 -13.36 9.16 5.20
C ASP A 18 -12.67 10.39 4.61
N ALA A 19 -11.92 11.12 5.44
CA ALA A 19 -11.22 12.34 5.04
C ALA A 19 -9.77 12.34 5.53
N ARG A 20 -8.87 12.88 4.70
CA ARG A 20 -7.45 13.04 5.06
C ARG A 20 -7.23 14.05 6.19
N SER A 21 -8.18 14.97 6.42
CA SER A 21 -8.10 15.90 7.56
C SER A 21 -8.02 15.14 8.88
N ALA A 22 -8.73 14.01 9.02
CA ALA A 22 -8.64 13.18 10.22
C ALA A 22 -7.22 12.66 10.51
N LEU A 23 -6.41 12.42 9.47
CA LEU A 23 -4.99 12.06 9.63
C LEU A 23 -4.15 13.27 10.04
N ARG A 24 -4.44 14.46 9.51
CA ARG A 24 -3.73 15.69 9.85
C ARG A 24 -4.04 16.16 11.26
N ASP A 25 -5.31 16.19 11.63
CA ASP A 25 -5.77 16.54 12.98
C ASP A 25 -5.14 15.60 14.01
N GLU A 26 -5.00 14.31 13.68
CA GLU A 26 -4.33 13.36 14.57
C GLU A 26 -2.81 13.57 14.63
N ALA A 27 -2.18 13.95 13.53
CA ALA A 27 -0.76 14.33 13.49
C ALA A 27 -0.49 15.56 14.37
N GLU A 28 -1.38 16.55 14.33
CA GLU A 28 -1.29 17.77 15.14
C GLU A 28 -1.52 17.51 16.64
N ARG A 29 -2.44 16.59 16.98
CA ARG A 29 -2.69 16.17 18.38
C ARG A 29 -1.55 15.35 18.98
N SER A 30 -0.79 14.65 18.16
CA SER A 30 0.30 13.77 18.60
C SER A 30 1.63 14.17 17.97
N PRO A 31 2.16 15.38 18.25
CA PRO A 31 3.37 15.88 17.61
C PRO A 31 4.58 15.08 18.08
N SER A 32 4.98 14.05 17.31
CA SER A 32 6.27 13.32 17.22
C SER A 32 7.15 13.10 18.48
N GLY A 33 6.66 13.38 19.68
CA GLY A 33 7.43 13.42 20.94
C GLY A 33 7.51 12.07 21.64
N ASP A 34 6.61 11.15 21.32
CA ASP A 34 6.81 9.75 21.64
C ASP A 34 7.63 9.15 20.49
N GLY A 35 8.95 9.06 20.68
CA GLY A 35 9.82 8.31 19.77
C GLY A 35 9.34 6.85 19.58
N PRO A 36 10.04 6.01 18.81
CA PRO A 36 9.71 4.59 18.66
C PRO A 36 9.94 3.76 19.94
N GLY A 37 9.84 4.40 21.11
CA GLY A 37 9.83 3.80 22.42
C GLY A 37 8.65 2.86 22.57
N ILE A 38 8.99 1.58 22.70
CA ILE A 38 8.17 0.57 23.35
C ILE A 38 7.51 1.20 24.59
N PRO A 39 6.21 1.00 24.85
CA PRO A 39 5.57 1.51 26.06
C PRO A 39 6.18 0.82 27.29
N SER A 40 7.23 1.42 27.86
CA SER A 40 7.90 0.97 29.08
C SER A 40 7.18 1.48 30.33
N ARG A 41 5.84 1.40 30.37
CA ARG A 41 5.09 1.40 31.63
C ARG A 41 4.32 0.07 31.73
N PRO A 42 4.66 -0.81 32.69
CA PRO A 42 3.84 -1.96 33.00
C PRO A 42 2.51 -1.45 33.58
N GLY A 43 1.51 -1.29 32.73
CA GLY A 43 0.19 -0.75 33.09
C GLY A 43 -0.62 -0.14 31.93
N THR A 44 -0.02 0.19 30.78
CA THR A 44 -0.74 0.82 29.64
C THR A 44 -0.92 -0.05 28.40
N ALA A 45 -0.43 -1.29 28.42
CA ALA A 45 -0.65 -2.26 27.33
C ALA A 45 -2.13 -2.61 27.05
N SER A 46 -3.04 -2.15 27.91
CA SER A 46 -4.48 -2.38 27.82
C SER A 46 -5.26 -1.38 26.95
N ARG A 47 -4.61 -0.41 26.28
CA ARG A 47 -5.34 0.63 25.52
C ARG A 47 -5.50 0.36 24.02
N LEU A 48 -4.64 -0.44 23.39
CA LEU A 48 -4.92 -0.93 22.04
C LEU A 48 -5.92 -2.07 22.18
N GLY A 49 -7.16 -1.86 21.72
CA GLY A 49 -8.15 -2.93 21.64
C GLY A 49 -7.52 -4.18 20.99
N GLY A 50 -7.88 -5.36 21.50
CA GLY A 50 -7.26 -6.63 21.10
C GLY A 50 -7.25 -6.84 19.57
N ALA A 51 -6.36 -7.70 19.10
CA ALA A 51 -6.31 -8.02 17.67
C ALA A 51 -7.66 -8.59 17.19
N GLU A 52 -8.23 -7.95 16.18
CA GLU A 52 -9.48 -8.35 15.56
C GLU A 52 -9.16 -9.02 14.21
N PRO A 53 -9.33 -10.34 14.06
CA PRO A 53 -9.08 -10.98 12.78
C PRO A 53 -10.05 -10.46 11.71
N LEU A 54 -9.57 -10.36 10.47
CA LEU A 54 -10.42 -9.99 9.34
C LEU A 54 -11.51 -11.06 9.11
N PRO A 55 -12.74 -10.66 8.73
CA PRO A 55 -13.83 -11.61 8.47
C PRO A 55 -13.52 -12.61 7.35
N ASN A 56 -12.71 -12.23 6.37
CA ASN A 56 -12.29 -13.11 5.29
C ASN A 56 -11.03 -13.91 5.71
N PRO A 57 -11.11 -15.25 5.80
CA PRO A 57 -10.00 -16.06 6.28
C PRO A 57 -8.76 -16.00 5.37
N ARG A 58 -8.91 -15.78 4.06
CA ARG A 58 -7.76 -15.62 3.16
C ARG A 58 -6.99 -14.34 3.45
N GLU A 59 -7.71 -13.27 3.78
CA GLU A 59 -7.10 -11.98 4.12
C GLU A 59 -6.44 -12.02 5.50
N ALA A 60 -7.05 -12.72 6.46
CA ALA A 60 -6.44 -12.95 7.76
C ALA A 60 -5.13 -13.76 7.66
N VAL A 61 -5.09 -14.81 6.82
CA VAL A 61 -3.85 -15.56 6.55
C VAL A 61 -2.80 -14.67 5.89
N TYR A 62 -3.19 -13.84 4.93
CA TYR A 62 -2.29 -12.91 4.26
C TYR A 62 -1.68 -11.87 5.22
N ASP A 63 -2.50 -11.28 6.10
CA ASP A 63 -2.02 -10.38 7.16
C ASP A 63 -1.05 -11.10 8.12
N ALA A 64 -1.39 -12.33 8.54
CA ALA A 64 -0.56 -13.11 9.45
C ALA A 64 0.82 -13.42 8.84
N HIS A 65 0.89 -13.78 7.56
CA HIS A 65 2.16 -14.01 6.84
C HIS A 65 3.10 -12.80 6.93
N PHE A 66 2.55 -11.59 6.80
CA PHE A 66 3.32 -10.35 6.89
C PHE A 66 3.40 -9.80 8.32
N ASN A 67 2.96 -10.52 9.35
CA ASN A 67 2.92 -10.06 10.74
C ASN A 67 2.18 -8.73 10.90
N VAL A 68 1.00 -8.63 10.28
CA VAL A 68 0.06 -7.53 10.41
C VAL A 68 -1.04 -7.96 11.37
N ALA A 69 -1.40 -7.08 12.30
CA ALA A 69 -2.55 -7.23 13.17
C ALA A 69 -3.54 -6.10 12.91
N ARG A 70 -4.84 -6.38 13.02
CA ARG A 70 -5.88 -5.36 12.85
C ARG A 70 -6.48 -4.95 14.19
N THR A 71 -6.84 -3.68 14.31
CA THR A 71 -7.53 -3.13 15.48
C THR A 71 -8.51 -2.05 15.05
N SER A 72 -9.70 -2.05 15.64
CA SER A 72 -10.70 -0.98 15.48
C SER A 72 -10.36 0.28 16.28
N HIS A 73 -9.37 0.21 17.17
CA HIS A 73 -9.03 1.31 18.07
C HIS A 73 -8.28 2.43 17.34
N GLU A 74 -8.79 3.66 17.46
CA GLU A 74 -8.18 4.90 16.96
C GLU A 74 -7.62 4.77 15.52
N PRO A 75 -8.45 4.47 14.50
CA PRO A 75 -8.00 4.04 13.18
C PRO A 75 -7.06 5.03 12.48
N ALA A 76 -7.30 6.34 12.64
CA ALA A 76 -6.40 7.38 12.12
C ALA A 76 -5.01 7.30 12.76
N ARG A 77 -4.93 7.22 14.09
CA ARG A 77 -3.66 7.11 14.83
C ARG A 77 -2.93 5.82 14.50
N THR A 78 -3.66 4.71 14.44
CA THR A 78 -3.11 3.40 14.09
C THR A 78 -2.48 3.42 12.70
N LEU A 79 -3.16 4.01 11.70
CA LEU A 79 -2.60 4.17 10.36
C LEU A 79 -1.34 5.07 10.33
N LEU A 80 -1.36 6.20 11.02
CA LEU A 80 -0.19 7.10 11.09
C LEU A 80 1.02 6.42 11.72
N ARG A 81 0.82 5.69 12.82
CA ARG A 81 1.89 4.91 13.47
C ARG A 81 2.44 3.84 12.53
N ALA A 82 1.59 3.15 11.78
CA ALA A 82 2.02 2.17 10.79
C ALA A 82 2.86 2.82 9.68
N LEU A 83 2.43 3.96 9.13
CA LEU A 83 3.16 4.72 8.11
C LEU A 83 4.54 5.16 8.60
N LEU A 84 4.61 5.78 9.79
CA LEU A 84 5.85 6.25 10.40
C LEU A 84 6.81 5.09 10.64
N ARG A 85 6.35 4.03 11.31
CA ARG A 85 7.18 2.86 11.64
C ARG A 85 7.73 2.20 10.39
N THR A 86 6.86 1.86 9.43
CA THR A 86 7.27 1.12 8.24
C THR A 86 8.14 1.97 7.31
N THR A 87 7.91 3.29 7.25
CA THR A 87 8.79 4.21 6.52
C THR A 87 10.17 4.30 7.17
N ALA A 88 10.25 4.38 8.50
CA ALA A 88 11.52 4.37 9.22
C ALA A 88 12.31 3.07 8.98
N GLU A 89 11.63 1.91 8.98
CA GLU A 89 12.23 0.60 8.71
C GLU A 89 12.73 0.47 7.26
N VAL A 90 11.95 0.91 6.27
CA VAL A 90 12.35 0.87 4.84
C VAL A 90 13.47 1.86 4.55
N SER A 91 13.45 3.03 5.18
CA SER A 91 14.44 4.10 4.96
C SER A 91 15.88 3.70 5.32
N VAL A 92 16.06 2.65 6.13
CA VAL A 92 17.40 2.11 6.47
C VAL A 92 18.14 1.62 5.24
N TRP A 93 17.43 1.08 4.25
CA TRP A 93 18.03 0.44 3.08
C TRP A 93 17.53 1.00 1.74
N ALA A 94 16.62 1.98 1.77
CA ALA A 94 16.10 2.66 0.60
C ALA A 94 17.08 3.69 0.02
N SER A 95 16.98 3.93 -1.30
CA SER A 95 17.73 5.00 -1.97
C SER A 95 17.29 6.39 -1.47
N ALA A 96 18.08 7.43 -1.77
CA ALA A 96 17.69 8.81 -1.47
C ALA A 96 16.39 9.22 -2.19
N GLU A 97 16.21 8.77 -3.43
CA GLU A 97 15.00 9.02 -4.23
C GLU A 97 13.77 8.36 -3.60
N THR A 98 13.87 7.09 -3.21
CA THR A 98 12.78 6.41 -2.50
C THR A 98 12.45 7.14 -1.21
N ARG A 99 13.45 7.54 -0.41
CA ARG A 99 13.21 8.29 0.83
C ARG A 99 12.47 9.61 0.56
N ALA A 100 12.83 10.35 -0.49
CA ALA A 100 12.14 11.57 -0.86
C ALA A 100 10.65 11.33 -1.22
N ALA A 101 10.36 10.23 -1.95
CA ALA A 101 8.99 9.85 -2.27
C ALA A 101 8.18 9.49 -0.99
N LEU A 102 8.79 8.73 -0.07
CA LEU A 102 8.15 8.38 1.21
C LEU A 102 7.92 9.61 2.10
N HIS A 103 8.87 10.55 2.15
CA HIS A 103 8.70 11.81 2.88
C HIS A 103 7.54 12.64 2.33
N THR A 104 7.39 12.66 1.00
CA THR A 104 6.26 13.33 0.33
C THR A 104 4.93 12.69 0.74
N ALA A 105 4.86 11.36 0.80
CA ALA A 105 3.68 10.63 1.26
C ALA A 105 3.35 10.91 2.73
N LEU A 106 4.35 11.02 3.61
CA LEU A 106 4.14 11.40 5.00
C LEU A 106 3.62 12.84 5.12
N ALA A 107 4.17 13.77 4.35
CA ALA A 107 3.72 15.16 4.34
C ALA A 107 2.25 15.31 3.92
N VAL A 108 1.78 14.49 2.97
CA VAL A 108 0.35 14.41 2.61
C VAL A 108 -0.52 14.11 3.84
N CYS A 109 -0.05 13.21 4.70
CA CYS A 109 -0.70 12.77 5.94
C CYS A 109 -0.45 13.70 7.14
N GLY A 110 0.20 14.86 6.95
CA GLY A 110 0.53 15.79 8.02
C GLY A 110 1.72 15.37 8.88
N GLN A 111 2.55 14.43 8.41
CA GLN A 111 3.67 13.88 9.15
C GLN A 111 5.02 14.34 8.58
N SER A 112 6.00 14.47 9.47
CA SER A 112 7.40 14.67 9.12
C SER A 112 8.10 13.33 8.92
N ALA A 113 9.21 13.35 8.16
CA ALA A 113 10.05 12.19 7.97
C ALA A 113 10.60 11.66 9.31
N PRO A 114 10.43 10.37 9.64
CA PRO A 114 11.07 9.79 10.81
C PRO A 114 12.56 9.56 10.55
N ALA A 115 13.35 9.50 11.62
CA ALA A 115 14.72 9.00 11.51
C ALA A 115 14.71 7.52 11.06
N PRO A 116 15.68 7.07 10.25
CA PRO A 116 15.81 5.66 9.90
C PRO A 116 15.98 4.79 11.15
N ALA A 117 15.34 3.61 11.16
CA ALA A 117 15.30 2.71 12.32
C ALA A 117 16.60 1.89 12.53
N GLY A 118 17.76 2.55 12.57
CA GLY A 118 19.08 1.94 12.76
C GLY A 118 19.89 1.80 11.46
N THR A 119 20.95 0.98 11.50
CA THR A 119 22.01 0.93 10.47
C THR A 119 22.18 -0.43 9.78
N SER A 120 21.34 -1.42 10.07
CA SER A 120 21.57 -2.80 9.61
C SER A 120 21.05 -3.10 8.20
N ARG A 121 21.83 -3.86 7.43
CA ARG A 121 21.45 -4.35 6.10
C ARG A 121 20.41 -5.48 6.23
N ALA A 122 19.14 -5.14 6.05
CA ALA A 122 18.05 -6.12 6.09
C ALA A 122 18.24 -7.25 5.06
N THR A 123 17.99 -8.49 5.48
CA THR A 123 18.00 -9.69 4.61
C THR A 123 16.88 -9.61 3.56
N PRO A 124 16.97 -10.32 2.41
CA PRO A 124 15.92 -10.30 1.40
C PRO A 124 14.51 -10.66 1.92
N PRO A 125 14.30 -11.68 2.77
CA PRO A 125 12.99 -11.94 3.38
C PRO A 125 12.52 -10.81 4.31
N ALA A 126 13.42 -10.21 5.08
CA ALA A 126 13.09 -9.08 5.94
C ALA A 126 12.68 -7.85 5.13
N ARG A 127 13.43 -7.52 4.05
CA ARG A 127 13.06 -6.45 3.10
C ARG A 127 11.70 -6.72 2.48
N TRP A 128 11.46 -7.95 2.03
CA TRP A 128 10.19 -8.37 1.46
C TRP A 128 9.03 -8.15 2.43
N SER A 129 9.15 -8.64 3.66
CA SER A 129 8.10 -8.53 4.67
C SER A 129 7.86 -7.08 5.10
N THR A 130 8.92 -6.33 5.45
CA THR A 130 8.81 -4.91 5.83
C THR A 130 8.27 -4.05 4.69
N GLY A 131 8.69 -4.33 3.45
CA GLY A 131 8.20 -3.66 2.25
C GLY A 131 6.70 -3.84 2.03
N HIS A 132 6.18 -5.06 2.23
CA HIS A 132 4.74 -5.32 2.14
C HIS A 132 3.95 -4.59 3.23
N ARG A 133 4.45 -4.53 4.47
CA ARG A 133 3.83 -3.74 5.54
C ARG A 133 3.72 -2.26 5.17
N LEU A 134 4.79 -1.69 4.60
CA LEU A 134 4.75 -0.30 4.09
C LEU A 134 3.74 -0.17 2.95
N PHE A 135 3.69 -1.12 2.02
CA PHE A 135 2.74 -1.11 0.92
C PHE A 135 1.28 -1.15 1.42
N PHE A 136 0.96 -1.91 2.46
CA PHE A 136 -0.36 -1.92 3.08
C PHE A 136 -0.71 -0.57 3.72
N ALA A 137 0.22 0.04 4.46
CA ALA A 137 0.01 1.36 5.07
C ALA A 137 -0.20 2.46 4.01
N LEU A 138 0.62 2.47 2.94
CA LEU A 138 0.46 3.41 1.82
C LEU A 138 -0.84 3.18 1.04
N THR A 139 -1.26 1.92 0.87
CA THR A 139 -2.53 1.55 0.23
C THR A 139 -3.71 2.07 1.05
N ALA A 140 -3.69 1.85 2.37
CA ALA A 140 -4.70 2.36 3.29
C ALA A 140 -4.77 3.90 3.28
N ALA A 141 -3.64 4.60 3.29
CA ALA A 141 -3.60 6.06 3.14
C ALA A 141 -4.16 6.53 1.79
N THR A 142 -3.87 5.79 0.71
CA THR A 142 -4.42 6.08 -0.63
C THR A 142 -5.94 5.93 -0.63
N VAL A 143 -6.48 4.92 0.05
CA VAL A 143 -7.94 4.76 0.21
C VAL A 143 -8.55 5.98 0.92
N VAL A 144 -7.94 6.46 2.00
CA VAL A 144 -8.40 7.68 2.71
C VAL A 144 -8.38 8.90 1.79
N ALA A 145 -7.30 9.11 1.03
CA ALA A 145 -7.20 10.23 0.09
C ALA A 145 -8.25 10.15 -1.04
N LEU A 146 -8.52 8.95 -1.55
CA LEU A 146 -9.58 8.75 -2.54
C LEU A 146 -10.99 8.93 -1.95
N ARG A 147 -11.22 8.56 -0.68
CA ARG A 147 -12.49 8.83 0.02
C ARG A 147 -12.73 10.32 0.16
N ASP A 148 -11.71 11.09 0.58
CA ASP A 148 -11.76 12.56 0.67
C ASP A 148 -12.05 13.18 -0.70
N ALA A 149 -11.40 12.67 -1.76
CA ALA A 149 -11.64 13.11 -3.12
C ALA A 149 -13.05 12.76 -3.64
N THR A 150 -13.74 11.77 -3.06
CA THR A 150 -15.11 11.37 -3.47
C THR A 150 -16.22 11.96 -2.60
N ALA A 151 -15.92 12.46 -1.40
CA ALA A 151 -16.92 12.96 -0.47
C ALA A 151 -17.57 14.29 -0.91
N ARG A 152 -17.04 14.94 -1.96
CA ARG A 152 -17.55 16.21 -2.47
C ARG A 152 -18.73 16.00 -3.44
N PRO A 153 -19.70 16.94 -3.52
CA PRO A 153 -20.87 16.79 -4.37
C PRO A 153 -20.54 16.55 -5.84
N VAL A 154 -21.27 15.62 -6.46
CA VAL A 154 -21.22 15.34 -7.91
C VAL A 154 -21.43 16.63 -8.69
N GLY A 155 -20.55 16.91 -9.65
CA GLY A 155 -20.59 18.13 -10.48
C GLY A 155 -19.66 19.26 -10.02
N ARG A 156 -19.12 19.21 -8.79
CA ARG A 156 -17.94 20.00 -8.42
C ARG A 156 -16.71 19.10 -8.48
N HIS A 157 -15.79 19.41 -9.37
CA HIS A 157 -14.52 18.68 -9.46
C HIS A 157 -13.85 18.69 -8.07
N PRO A 158 -13.46 17.52 -7.53
CA PRO A 158 -12.83 17.46 -6.23
C PRO A 158 -11.58 18.31 -6.28
N GLY A 159 -11.34 19.06 -5.21
CA GLY A 159 -10.20 19.97 -5.17
C GLY A 159 -8.94 19.23 -5.65
N PRO A 160 -8.17 19.76 -6.60
CA PRO A 160 -6.98 19.12 -7.16
C PRO A 160 -6.04 18.52 -6.10
N ALA A 161 -6.05 19.04 -4.87
CA ALA A 161 -5.30 18.54 -3.73
C ALA A 161 -5.58 17.07 -3.36
N ALA A 162 -6.83 16.64 -3.14
CA ALA A 162 -7.10 15.29 -2.61
C ALA A 162 -6.77 14.18 -3.63
N THR A 163 -7.12 14.38 -4.90
CA THR A 163 -6.72 13.44 -5.97
C THR A 163 -5.21 13.47 -6.22
N ARG A 164 -4.57 14.64 -6.12
CA ARG A 164 -3.10 14.76 -6.17
C ARG A 164 -2.44 14.00 -5.03
N ASP A 165 -2.98 14.10 -3.83
CA ASP A 165 -2.49 13.38 -2.64
C ASP A 165 -2.57 11.86 -2.85
N ALA A 166 -3.69 11.34 -3.37
CA ALA A 166 -3.80 9.93 -3.75
C ALA A 166 -2.74 9.53 -4.80
N ALA A 167 -2.50 10.38 -5.81
CA ALA A 167 -1.46 10.12 -6.81
C ALA A 167 -0.04 10.13 -6.21
N LEU A 168 0.26 11.02 -5.25
CA LEU A 168 1.53 11.05 -4.53
C LEU A 168 1.74 9.79 -3.68
N LEU A 169 0.70 9.30 -3.01
CA LEU A 169 0.74 8.06 -2.22
C LEU A 169 0.94 6.82 -3.10
N LEU A 170 0.34 6.78 -4.30
CA LEU A 170 0.62 5.74 -5.29
C LEU A 170 2.05 5.80 -5.81
N ARG A 171 2.61 6.98 -6.08
CA ARG A 171 4.03 7.13 -6.46
C ARG A 171 4.96 6.66 -5.35
N ALA A 172 4.65 6.95 -4.10
CA ALA A 172 5.39 6.42 -2.95
C ALA A 172 5.28 4.89 -2.88
N SER A 173 4.13 4.31 -3.25
CA SER A 173 3.96 2.86 -3.36
C SER A 173 4.86 2.25 -4.45
N THR A 174 5.00 2.91 -5.60
CA THR A 174 5.96 2.52 -6.65
C THR A 174 7.38 2.48 -6.09
N ALA A 175 7.84 3.57 -5.48
CA ALA A 175 9.17 3.65 -4.91
C ALA A 175 9.40 2.60 -3.81
N ALA A 176 8.38 2.33 -2.98
CA ALA A 176 8.43 1.29 -1.96
C ALA A 176 8.55 -0.11 -2.57
N MET A 177 7.85 -0.43 -3.66
CA MET A 177 7.97 -1.72 -4.35
C MET A 177 9.38 -1.94 -4.91
N GLU A 178 9.92 -0.94 -5.61
CA GLU A 178 11.25 -1.00 -6.21
C GLU A 178 12.32 -1.20 -5.14
N ALA A 179 12.21 -0.44 -4.05
CA ALA A 179 13.08 -0.57 -2.90
C ALA A 179 12.94 -1.98 -2.31
N THR A 180 11.72 -2.46 -2.03
CA THR A 180 11.45 -3.80 -1.48
C THR A 180 12.15 -4.87 -2.28
N ALA A 181 12.14 -4.74 -3.60
CA ALA A 181 12.75 -5.68 -4.52
C ALA A 181 14.26 -5.41 -4.79
N SER A 182 14.93 -4.46 -4.12
CA SER A 182 16.32 -4.05 -4.40
C SER A 182 17.42 -5.09 -4.09
N PHE A 183 17.09 -6.38 -4.07
CA PHE A 183 18.01 -7.51 -3.87
C PHE A 183 18.13 -8.37 -5.13
N ALA A 184 19.14 -9.26 -5.15
CA ALA A 184 19.46 -10.07 -6.32
C ALA A 184 18.34 -11.09 -6.66
N PRO A 185 18.05 -11.35 -7.96
CA PRO A 185 17.04 -12.34 -8.37
C PRO A 185 17.28 -13.75 -7.81
N HIS A 186 18.54 -14.14 -7.66
CA HIS A 186 18.87 -15.42 -7.02
C HIS A 186 18.32 -15.50 -5.59
N ALA A 187 18.43 -14.43 -4.80
CA ALA A 187 17.90 -14.39 -3.44
C ALA A 187 16.37 -14.41 -3.41
N TYR A 188 15.70 -13.83 -4.42
CA TYR A 188 14.25 -14.00 -4.56
C TYR A 188 13.90 -15.49 -4.66
N ARG A 189 14.50 -16.20 -5.63
CA ARG A 189 14.21 -17.60 -5.90
C ARG A 189 14.54 -18.54 -4.74
N THR A 190 15.63 -18.29 -4.02
CA THR A 190 16.10 -19.22 -2.98
C THR A 190 15.68 -18.87 -1.56
N LYS A 191 15.24 -17.63 -1.29
CA LYS A 191 14.91 -17.16 0.06
C LYS A 191 13.53 -16.55 0.23
N VAL A 192 12.94 -15.97 -0.82
CA VAL A 192 11.66 -15.25 -0.72
C VAL A 192 10.52 -16.05 -1.33
N ARG A 193 10.67 -16.50 -2.58
CA ARG A 193 9.65 -17.26 -3.31
C ARG A 193 9.20 -18.53 -2.57
N PRO A 194 10.08 -19.35 -1.96
CA PRO A 194 9.65 -20.55 -1.25
C PRO A 194 8.76 -20.26 -0.03
N LEU A 195 8.80 -19.04 0.52
CA LEU A 195 7.93 -18.64 1.63
C LEU A 195 6.50 -18.35 1.17
N MET A 196 6.25 -18.21 -0.14
CA MET A 196 4.94 -17.85 -0.71
C MET A 196 4.35 -18.97 -1.57
N GLU A 197 4.98 -20.14 -1.58
CA GLU A 197 4.57 -21.32 -2.35
C GLU A 197 4.37 -22.51 -1.40
N PRO A 198 3.64 -23.55 -1.82
CA PRO A 198 3.55 -24.78 -1.03
C PRO A 198 4.94 -25.37 -0.73
N PRO A 199 5.19 -25.89 0.48
CA PRO A 199 4.23 -26.15 1.56
C PRO A 199 3.99 -24.97 2.53
N GLU A 200 4.75 -23.88 2.42
CA GLU A 200 4.67 -22.75 3.36
C GLU A 200 3.35 -21.99 3.24
N GLU A 201 2.88 -21.80 2.01
CA GLU A 201 1.61 -21.13 1.72
C GLU A 201 0.74 -21.92 0.74
N ARG A 202 -0.55 -21.61 0.75
CA ARG A 202 -1.53 -22.21 -0.18
C ARG A 202 -1.39 -21.63 -1.59
N GLU A 203 -1.73 -22.45 -2.59
CA GLU A 203 -1.83 -21.99 -3.98
C GLU A 203 -2.77 -20.77 -4.09
N GLY A 204 -2.36 -19.78 -4.88
CA GLY A 204 -3.07 -18.50 -5.02
C GLY A 204 -2.59 -17.38 -4.10
N PHE A 205 -1.62 -17.64 -3.20
CA PHE A 205 -1.06 -16.64 -2.29
C PHE A 205 -0.49 -15.45 -3.06
N SER A 206 -1.22 -14.34 -3.06
CA SER A 206 -0.93 -13.19 -3.90
C SER A 206 -1.48 -11.92 -3.29
N GLY A 207 -1.09 -10.76 -3.83
CA GLY A 207 -1.64 -9.47 -3.41
C GLY A 207 -3.16 -9.35 -3.57
N LEU A 208 -3.85 -10.27 -4.27
CA LEU A 208 -5.31 -10.32 -4.30
C LEU A 208 -5.93 -10.79 -2.98
N TRP A 209 -5.16 -11.36 -2.07
CA TRP A 209 -5.61 -11.71 -0.72
C TRP A 209 -5.38 -10.55 0.28
N SER A 210 -4.90 -9.39 -0.16
CA SER A 210 -4.82 -8.21 0.71
C SER A 210 -6.16 -7.48 0.79
N ALA A 211 -6.66 -7.30 2.01
CA ALA A 211 -7.86 -6.49 2.29
C ALA A 211 -7.67 -5.02 1.88
N ASP A 212 -6.48 -4.46 2.09
CA ASP A 212 -6.17 -3.08 1.70
C ASP A 212 -6.19 -2.91 0.17
N HIS A 213 -5.62 -3.88 -0.57
CA HIS A 213 -5.68 -3.88 -2.03
C HIS A 213 -7.12 -3.99 -2.54
N ARG A 214 -7.97 -4.84 -1.94
CA ARG A 214 -9.41 -4.91 -2.26
C ARG A 214 -10.08 -3.56 -2.06
N ALA A 215 -9.82 -2.90 -0.93
CA ALA A 215 -10.38 -1.59 -0.63
C ALA A 215 -9.92 -0.51 -1.63
N LEU A 216 -8.64 -0.52 -2.03
CA LEU A 216 -8.11 0.37 -3.05
C LEU A 216 -8.82 0.18 -4.40
N VAL A 217 -8.93 -1.06 -4.89
CA VAL A 217 -9.60 -1.36 -6.16
C VAL A 217 -11.06 -0.90 -6.13
N ARG A 218 -11.78 -1.17 -5.05
CA ARG A 218 -13.15 -0.67 -4.87
C ARG A 218 -13.20 0.85 -4.92
N GLN A 219 -12.31 1.54 -4.20
CA GLN A 219 -12.33 2.99 -4.10
C GLN A 219 -11.91 3.69 -5.40
N LEU A 220 -11.01 3.11 -6.20
CA LEU A 220 -10.71 3.58 -7.55
C LEU A 220 -11.97 3.57 -8.43
N GLY A 221 -12.79 2.53 -8.34
CA GLY A 221 -14.07 2.44 -9.08
C GLY A 221 -15.12 3.43 -8.58
N VAL A 222 -15.22 3.67 -7.27
CA VAL A 222 -16.09 4.72 -6.70
C VAL A 222 -15.65 6.09 -7.22
N TRP A 223 -14.35 6.37 -7.18
CA TRP A 223 -13.79 7.61 -7.70
C TRP A 223 -14.08 7.78 -9.19
N GLY A 224 -13.82 6.78 -10.03
CA GLY A 224 -14.06 6.89 -11.47
C GLY A 224 -15.52 7.16 -11.83
N ARG A 225 -16.48 6.50 -11.16
CA ARG A 225 -17.91 6.76 -11.37
C ARG A 225 -18.34 8.16 -10.92
N ALA A 226 -17.85 8.62 -9.77
CA ALA A 226 -18.17 9.96 -9.27
C ALA A 226 -17.67 11.09 -10.20
N HIS A 227 -16.62 10.83 -10.99
CA HIS A 227 -15.95 11.83 -11.80
C HIS A 227 -16.13 11.68 -13.32
N ALA A 228 -16.78 10.60 -13.78
CA ALA A 228 -16.98 10.33 -15.20
C ALA A 228 -17.64 11.50 -15.95
N GLY A 229 -18.68 12.10 -15.36
CA GLY A 229 -19.38 13.26 -15.94
C GLY A 229 -18.64 14.60 -15.81
N ALA A 230 -17.76 14.75 -14.81
CA ALA A 230 -17.04 16.00 -14.55
C ALA A 230 -15.75 16.15 -15.39
N CYS A 231 -15.26 15.05 -15.96
CA CYS A 231 -13.98 14.99 -16.69
C CYS A 231 -14.09 14.23 -18.04
N PRO A 232 -14.99 14.60 -18.98
CA PRO A 232 -15.21 13.82 -20.21
C PRO A 232 -13.94 13.65 -21.08
N GLY A 233 -13.06 14.66 -21.11
CA GLY A 233 -11.77 14.62 -21.82
C GLY A 233 -10.56 14.19 -20.97
N GLY A 234 -10.78 13.82 -19.71
CA GLY A 234 -9.74 13.54 -18.73
C GLY A 234 -9.12 14.82 -18.17
N CYS A 235 -9.51 15.21 -16.96
CA CYS A 235 -8.98 16.37 -16.24
C CYS A 235 -7.56 16.12 -15.69
N LEU A 236 -6.88 17.19 -15.23
CA LEU A 236 -5.51 17.08 -14.69
C LEU A 236 -5.43 16.06 -13.54
N ALA A 237 -6.43 16.03 -12.67
CA ALA A 237 -6.49 15.12 -11.54
C ALA A 237 -6.63 13.65 -11.99
N GLU A 238 -7.52 13.37 -12.95
CA GLU A 238 -7.64 12.03 -13.54
C GLU A 238 -6.33 11.60 -14.20
N ARG A 239 -5.71 12.47 -15.01
CA ARG A 239 -4.44 12.17 -15.68
C ARG A 239 -3.32 11.88 -14.68
N ALA A 240 -3.23 12.66 -13.60
CA ALA A 240 -2.25 12.44 -12.55
C ALA A 240 -2.45 11.09 -11.84
N LEU A 241 -3.70 10.74 -11.50
CA LEU A 241 -4.03 9.48 -10.85
C LEU A 241 -3.78 8.28 -11.78
N ARG A 242 -4.16 8.39 -13.06
CA ARG A 242 -3.89 7.37 -14.08
C ARG A 242 -2.40 7.17 -14.31
N ALA A 243 -1.63 8.25 -14.38
CA ALA A 243 -0.18 8.18 -14.52
C ALA A 243 0.43 7.46 -13.31
N ALA A 244 0.06 7.84 -12.08
CA ALA A 244 0.56 7.18 -10.87
C ALA A 244 0.19 5.69 -10.81
N LEU A 245 -1.04 5.32 -11.23
CA LEU A 245 -1.45 3.91 -11.31
C LEU A 245 -0.67 3.13 -12.38
N ALA A 246 -0.39 3.76 -13.52
CA ALA A 246 0.44 3.18 -14.56
C ALA A 246 1.88 2.95 -14.05
N ASP A 247 2.44 3.89 -13.30
CA ASP A 247 3.77 3.76 -12.67
C ASP A 247 3.80 2.57 -11.69
N VAL A 248 2.79 2.41 -10.84
CA VAL A 248 2.68 1.25 -9.93
C VAL A 248 2.63 -0.07 -10.70
N HIS A 249 1.87 -0.11 -11.80
CA HIS A 249 1.78 -1.30 -12.65
C HIS A 249 3.09 -1.60 -13.37
N ALA A 250 3.77 -0.59 -13.91
CA ALA A 250 5.06 -0.75 -14.56
C ALA A 250 6.12 -1.28 -13.58
N ALA A 251 6.16 -0.74 -12.36
CA ALA A 251 7.07 -1.21 -11.32
C ALA A 251 6.80 -2.67 -10.94
N HIS A 252 5.55 -3.03 -10.68
CA HIS A 252 5.18 -4.42 -10.36
C HIS A 252 5.52 -5.38 -11.51
N HIS A 253 5.19 -5.00 -12.74
CA HIS A 253 5.55 -5.78 -13.93
C HIS A 253 7.06 -5.96 -14.07
N GLY A 254 7.85 -4.88 -13.89
CA GLY A 254 9.31 -4.93 -13.94
C GLY A 254 9.93 -5.82 -12.87
N ILE A 255 9.38 -5.80 -11.66
CA ILE A 255 9.81 -6.69 -10.56
C ILE A 255 9.55 -8.16 -10.93
N CYS A 256 8.34 -8.48 -11.41
CA CYS A 256 8.02 -9.83 -11.85
C CYS A 256 8.89 -10.27 -13.03
N ALA A 257 9.08 -9.42 -14.03
CA ALA A 257 9.94 -9.73 -15.18
C ALA A 257 11.37 -10.05 -14.75
N ARG A 258 11.92 -9.29 -13.79
CA ARG A 258 13.27 -9.50 -13.27
C ARG A 258 13.41 -10.76 -12.42
N PHE A 259 12.39 -11.10 -11.62
CA PHE A 259 12.47 -12.20 -10.66
C PHE A 259 12.03 -13.55 -11.22
N VAL A 260 10.99 -13.56 -12.06
CA VAL A 260 10.36 -14.78 -12.56
C VAL A 260 10.31 -14.85 -14.08
N GLY A 261 10.61 -13.77 -14.81
CA GLY A 261 10.49 -13.73 -16.26
C GLY A 261 9.07 -14.05 -16.72
N ARG A 262 8.93 -14.98 -17.66
CA ARG A 262 7.64 -15.57 -18.08
C ARG A 262 7.23 -16.80 -17.25
N GLY A 263 7.77 -16.94 -16.04
CA GLY A 263 7.43 -18.03 -15.15
C GLY A 263 5.99 -17.94 -14.60
N PRO A 264 5.54 -19.01 -13.91
CA PRO A 264 4.16 -19.13 -13.47
C PRO A 264 3.78 -18.07 -12.43
N SER A 265 2.53 -17.62 -12.52
CA SER A 265 1.90 -16.72 -11.56
C SER A 265 1.59 -17.43 -10.24
N LEU A 266 1.86 -16.77 -9.11
CA LEU A 266 1.42 -17.24 -7.79
C LEU A 266 -0.11 -17.28 -7.65
N LEU A 267 -0.84 -16.54 -8.51
CA LEU A 267 -2.30 -16.54 -8.52
C LEU A 267 -2.89 -17.89 -9.00
N GLY A 268 -2.07 -18.73 -9.64
CA GLY A 268 -2.52 -19.93 -10.34
C GLY A 268 -3.21 -19.61 -11.67
N GLY A 269 -3.42 -20.64 -12.49
CA GLY A 269 -4.22 -20.60 -13.72
C GLY A 269 -3.57 -19.99 -14.97
N ASP A 270 -2.47 -19.23 -14.87
CA ASP A 270 -1.70 -18.75 -16.03
C ASP A 270 -0.22 -19.09 -15.87
N ALA A 271 0.37 -19.66 -16.92
CA ALA A 271 1.80 -19.96 -16.97
C ALA A 271 2.65 -18.69 -17.10
N ASP A 272 2.06 -17.56 -17.50
CA ASP A 272 2.77 -16.28 -17.69
C ASP A 272 2.29 -15.22 -16.69
N ALA A 273 3.11 -14.98 -15.66
CA ALA A 273 2.86 -13.95 -14.66
C ALA A 273 2.72 -12.53 -15.28
N LEU A 274 3.45 -12.22 -16.36
CA LEU A 274 3.43 -10.91 -17.00
C LEU A 274 2.13 -10.66 -17.76
N HIS A 275 1.61 -11.71 -18.40
CA HIS A 275 0.30 -11.65 -19.05
C HIS A 275 -0.83 -11.41 -18.04
N THR A 276 -0.81 -12.13 -16.91
CA THR A 276 -1.77 -11.92 -15.81
C THR A 276 -1.72 -10.47 -15.29
N LEU A 277 -0.52 -9.93 -15.05
CA LEU A 277 -0.37 -8.55 -14.59
C LEU A 277 -0.86 -7.52 -15.60
N SER A 278 -0.60 -7.73 -16.90
CA SER A 278 -1.06 -6.84 -17.97
C SER A 278 -2.58 -6.78 -18.07
N ARG A 279 -3.26 -7.93 -17.91
CA ARG A 279 -4.73 -8.00 -17.84
C ARG A 279 -5.28 -7.24 -16.63
N LEU A 280 -4.69 -7.46 -15.45
CA LEU A 280 -5.10 -6.76 -14.22
C LEU A 280 -4.86 -5.24 -14.31
N ALA A 281 -3.75 -4.80 -14.90
CA ALA A 281 -3.44 -3.38 -15.10
C ALA A 281 -4.47 -2.70 -16.03
N SER A 282 -4.84 -3.39 -17.11
CA SER A 282 -5.88 -2.91 -18.05
C SER A 282 -7.25 -2.83 -17.38
N SER A 283 -7.63 -3.84 -16.59
CA SER A 283 -8.87 -3.84 -15.82
C SER A 283 -8.94 -2.67 -14.82
N ARG A 284 -7.87 -2.44 -14.04
CA ARG A 284 -7.82 -1.37 -13.05
C ARG A 284 -7.80 0.02 -13.69
N SER A 285 -7.12 0.19 -14.83
CA SER A 285 -7.12 1.46 -15.57
C SER A 285 -8.52 1.87 -16.04
N ARG A 286 -9.38 0.90 -16.38
CA ARG A 286 -10.79 1.15 -16.74
C ARG A 286 -11.65 1.61 -15.57
N LEU A 287 -11.25 1.32 -14.32
CA LEU A 287 -12.01 1.78 -13.14
C LEU A 287 -12.04 3.31 -13.03
N LEU A 288 -10.99 3.99 -13.54
CA LEU A 288 -10.90 5.45 -13.52
C LEU A 288 -11.69 6.11 -14.67
N ARG A 289 -12.10 5.33 -15.68
CA ARG A 289 -12.91 5.79 -16.82
C ARG A 289 -13.87 4.67 -17.27
N PRO A 290 -14.96 4.42 -16.52
CA PRO A 290 -15.90 3.36 -16.86
C PRO A 290 -16.54 3.55 -18.24
N ASP A 291 -16.71 4.81 -18.68
CA ASP A 291 -17.40 5.17 -19.93
C ASP A 291 -16.45 5.40 -21.11
N ALA A 292 -15.13 5.22 -20.93
CA ALA A 292 -14.20 5.41 -22.03
C ALA A 292 -14.25 4.23 -23.01
N PRO A 293 -14.29 4.48 -24.34
CA PRO A 293 -14.18 3.41 -25.31
C PRO A 293 -12.86 2.64 -25.13
N PRO A 294 -12.82 1.34 -25.46
CA PRO A 294 -11.60 0.55 -25.35
C PRO A 294 -10.49 1.21 -26.17
N SER A 295 -9.31 1.35 -25.57
CA SER A 295 -8.14 1.86 -26.29
C SER A 295 -7.79 0.89 -27.43
N PRO A 296 -7.47 1.37 -28.64
CA PRO A 296 -7.02 0.50 -29.70
C PRO A 296 -5.73 -0.22 -29.27
N PRO A 297 -5.49 -1.45 -29.76
CA PRO A 297 -4.26 -2.17 -29.45
C PRO A 297 -3.06 -1.33 -29.88
N ARG A 298 -2.11 -1.12 -28.97
CA ARG A 298 -0.83 -0.49 -29.33
C ARG A 298 -0.11 -1.44 -30.29
N ARG A 299 0.15 -0.96 -31.50
CA ARG A 299 1.00 -1.63 -32.50
C ARG A 299 2.46 -1.54 -32.11
#